data_AF-A0A9J2QAJ6-F1
#
_entry.id   AF-A0A9J2QAJ6-F1
#
_cell.length_a   1.000
_cell.length_b   1.000
_cell.length_c   1.000
_cell.angle_alpha   90.00
_cell.angle_beta   90.00
_cell.angle_gamma   90.00
#
_symmetry.space_group_name_H-M   'P 1'
#
loop_
_entity.id
_entity.type
_entity.pdbx_description
1 polymer ?
#
loop_
_entity_poly.entity_id
_entity_poly.type
_entity_poly.pdbx_seq_one_letter_code
_entity_poly.pdbx_strand_id
1 'polypeptide(L)'
;MHEVYEVNRLNFQDHTKILLGKFGGVNSSLFQHCFKASSDGQCSSMIAADVENYVRTYLDADSAKTLDRTTRQITESIRLNEQLLKRNESILKEYLTKNGF
;
A
#
# COMPACT_ATOMS: atom_id res chain seq x y z
N MET A 1 8.60 -12.05 6.01
CA MET A 1 8.33 -10.60 5.96
C MET A 1 7.44 -10.23 4.78
N HIS A 2 7.70 -10.74 3.56
CA HIS A 2 6.85 -10.52 2.38
C HIS A 2 5.39 -11.01 2.55
N GLU A 3 5.20 -12.13 3.26
CA GLU A 3 3.90 -12.79 3.47
C GLU A 3 2.93 -11.95 4.32
N VAL A 4 3.44 -11.24 5.35
CA VAL A 4 2.60 -10.41 6.24
C VAL A 4 2.01 -9.20 5.51
N TYR A 5 2.79 -8.59 4.61
CA TYR A 5 2.34 -7.42 3.85
C TYR A 5 1.34 -7.77 2.75
N GLU A 6 1.48 -8.94 2.12
CA GLU A 6 0.45 -9.44 1.20
C GLU A 6 -0.87 -9.75 1.93
N VAL A 7 -0.79 -10.39 3.10
CA VAL A 7 -1.97 -10.73 3.94
C VAL A 7 -2.74 -9.48 4.36
N ASN A 8 -2.04 -8.41 4.79
CA ASN A 8 -2.71 -7.17 5.22
C ASN A 8 -3.47 -6.49 4.06
N ARG A 9 -2.90 -6.51 2.85
CA ARG A 9 -3.54 -5.93 1.66
C ARG A 9 -4.76 -6.76 1.22
N LEU A 10 -4.61 -8.08 1.13
CA LEU A 10 -5.69 -8.99 0.76
C LEU A 10 -6.86 -8.87 1.74
N ASN A 11 -6.58 -8.87 3.04
CA ASN A 11 -7.60 -8.69 4.07
C ASN A 11 -8.36 -7.35 3.93
N PHE A 12 -7.66 -6.25 3.61
CA PHE A 12 -8.32 -4.95 3.43
C PHE A 12 -9.22 -4.95 2.19
N GLN A 13 -8.72 -5.43 1.05
CA GLN A 13 -9.47 -5.48 -0.21
C GLN A 13 -10.70 -6.39 -0.11
N ASP A 14 -10.56 -7.58 0.47
CA ASP A 14 -11.63 -8.57 0.60
C ASP A 14 -12.79 -8.09 1.49
N HIS A 15 -12.49 -7.23 2.47
CA HIS A 15 -13.47 -6.73 3.44
C HIS A 15 -13.85 -5.27 3.22
N THR A 16 -13.45 -4.64 2.12
CA THR A 16 -13.60 -3.19 1.93
C THR A 16 -15.05 -2.70 2.08
N LYS A 17 -16.05 -3.45 1.61
CA LYS A 17 -17.47 -3.07 1.80
C LYS A 17 -17.86 -2.96 3.28
N ILE A 18 -17.39 -3.90 4.10
CA ILE A 18 -17.64 -3.90 5.54
C ILE A 18 -16.87 -2.75 6.20
N LEU A 19 -15.62 -2.54 5.80
CA LEU A 19 -14.77 -1.46 6.33
C LEU A 19 -15.35 -0.09 6.01
N LEU A 20 -15.88 0.13 4.80
CA LEU A 20 -16.58 1.36 4.44
C LEU A 20 -17.78 1.62 5.35
N GLY A 21 -18.61 0.61 5.61
CA GLY A 21 -19.75 0.74 6.52
C GLY A 21 -19.33 1.05 7.96
N LYS A 22 -18.28 0.40 8.47
CA LYS A 22 -17.83 0.57 9.86
C LYS A 22 -17.00 1.83 10.10
N PHE A 23 -16.22 2.25 9.12
CA PHE A 23 -15.27 3.36 9.25
C PHE A 23 -15.83 4.69 8.77
N GLY A 24 -17.08 4.74 8.31
CA GLY A 24 -17.74 6.00 7.92
C GLY A 24 -17.51 6.39 6.46
N GLY A 25 -17.25 5.42 5.58
CA GLY A 25 -17.13 5.62 4.14
C GLY A 25 -15.76 6.09 3.66
N VAL A 26 -15.66 6.35 2.35
CA VAL A 26 -14.41 6.70 1.65
C VAL A 26 -13.82 8.06 2.03
N ASN A 27 -14.67 8.99 2.51
CA ASN A 27 -14.26 10.33 2.94
C ASN A 27 -13.79 10.35 4.40
N SER A 28 -13.99 9.27 5.15
CA SER A 28 -13.53 9.17 6.53
C SER A 28 -12.02 9.13 6.61
N SER A 29 -11.46 9.93 7.51
CA SER A 29 -10.03 9.92 7.82
C SER A 29 -9.56 8.55 8.31
N LEU A 30 -10.40 7.83 9.07
CA LEU A 30 -10.09 6.48 9.56
C LEU A 30 -9.95 5.50 8.39
N PHE A 31 -10.93 5.49 7.47
CA PHE A 31 -10.87 4.60 6.31
C PHE A 31 -9.64 4.89 5.44
N GLN A 32 -9.38 6.16 5.14
CA GLN A 32 -8.23 6.56 4.34
C GLN A 32 -6.89 6.22 5.01
N HIS A 33 -6.82 6.32 6.34
CA HIS A 33 -5.63 5.95 7.10
C HIS A 33 -5.43 4.43 7.09
N CYS A 34 -6.46 3.64 7.34
CA CYS A 34 -6.37 2.18 7.27
C CYS A 34 -6.04 1.70 5.85
N PHE A 35 -6.57 2.37 4.81
CA PHE A 35 -6.24 2.05 3.43
C PHE A 35 -4.75 2.28 3.16
N LYS A 36 -4.17 3.40 3.63
CA LYS A 36 -2.72 3.64 3.55
C LYS A 36 -1.94 2.56 4.29
N ALA A 37 -2.29 2.33 5.55
CA ALA A 37 -1.61 1.36 6.41
C ALA A 37 -1.63 -0.06 5.84
N SER A 38 -2.69 -0.45 5.12
CA SER A 38 -2.78 -1.76 4.45
C SER A 38 -1.72 -1.99 3.38
N SER A 39 -1.14 -0.90 2.86
CA SER A 39 -0.10 -0.91 1.82
C SER A 39 1.27 -0.49 2.34
N ASP A 40 1.41 -0.22 3.64
CA ASP A 40 2.70 0.12 4.24
C ASP A 40 3.68 -1.06 4.10
N GLY A 41 4.96 -0.75 3.87
CA GLY A 41 6.02 -1.75 3.70
C GLY A 41 6.08 -2.40 2.32
N GLN A 42 5.10 -2.16 1.45
CA GLN A 42 5.15 -2.58 0.06
C GLN A 42 6.19 -1.76 -0.71
N CYS A 43 6.95 -2.42 -1.59
CA CYS A 43 8.09 -1.83 -2.31
C CYS A 43 8.21 -2.35 -3.75
N SER A 44 7.09 -2.71 -4.38
CA SER A 44 7.03 -3.21 -5.76
C SER A 44 6.10 -2.36 -6.61
N SER A 45 6.61 -1.87 -7.74
CA SER A 45 5.82 -1.13 -8.74
C SER A 45 4.61 -1.90 -9.25
N MET A 46 4.66 -3.24 -9.29
CA MET A 46 3.49 -4.07 -9.62
C MET A 46 2.37 -3.88 -8.58
N ILE A 47 2.70 -3.85 -7.29
CA ILE A 47 1.73 -3.62 -6.22
C ILE A 47 1.15 -2.20 -6.29
N ALA A 48 1.95 -1.20 -6.66
CA ALA A 48 1.42 0.14 -6.90
C ALA A 48 0.37 0.14 -8.04
N ALA A 49 0.63 -0.56 -9.14
CA ALA A 49 -0.34 -0.70 -10.23
C ALA A 49 -1.61 -1.46 -9.79
N ASP A 50 -1.47 -2.50 -8.98
CA ASP A 50 -2.60 -3.24 -8.42
C ASP A 50 -3.50 -2.35 -7.54
N VAL A 51 -2.92 -1.48 -6.71
CA VAL A 51 -3.68 -0.55 -5.87
C VAL A 51 -4.49 0.42 -6.74
N GLU A 52 -3.88 0.98 -7.79
CA GLU A 52 -4.59 1.86 -8.74
C GLU A 52 -5.72 1.11 -9.47
N ASN A 53 -5.45 -0.13 -9.89
CA ASN A 53 -6.43 -0.96 -10.57
C ASN A 53 -7.60 -1.33 -9.65
N TYR A 54 -7.32 -1.68 -8.41
CA TYR A 54 -8.32 -1.99 -7.40
C TYR A 54 -9.30 -0.82 -7.21
N VAL A 55 -8.78 0.39 -6.96
CA VAL A 55 -9.63 1.58 -6.74
C VAL A 55 -10.47 1.90 -7.98
N ARG A 56 -9.91 1.70 -9.19
CA ARG A 56 -10.61 2.01 -10.45
C ARG A 56 -11.71 1.00 -10.80
N THR A 57 -11.51 -0.27 -10.47
CA THR A 57 -12.37 -1.37 -10.94
C THR A 57 -13.35 -1.88 -9.90
N TYR A 58 -12.99 -1.79 -8.62
CA TYR A 58 -13.78 -2.33 -7.52
C TYR A 58 -14.70 -1.30 -6.85
N LEU A 59 -14.33 -0.02 -6.89
CA LEU A 59 -15.11 1.08 -6.33
C LEU A 59 -15.89 1.81 -7.43
N ASP A 60 -17.02 2.42 -7.05
CA ASP A 60 -17.76 3.31 -7.94
C ASP A 60 -16.95 4.58 -8.24
N ALA A 61 -17.35 5.32 -9.29
CA ALA A 61 -16.61 6.47 -9.77
C ALA A 61 -16.46 7.59 -8.73
N ASP A 62 -17.45 7.81 -7.88
CA ASP A 62 -17.43 8.86 -6.85
C ASP A 62 -16.51 8.46 -5.70
N SER A 63 -16.56 7.18 -5.29
CA SER A 63 -15.63 6.59 -4.33
C SER A 63 -14.19 6.65 -4.81
N ALA A 64 -13.94 6.27 -6.07
CA ALA A 64 -12.63 6.32 -6.70
C ALA A 64 -12.08 7.75 -6.76
N LYS A 65 -12.93 8.72 -7.14
CA LYS A 65 -12.58 10.14 -7.16
C LYS A 65 -12.25 10.67 -5.77
N THR A 66 -13.01 10.27 -4.76
CA THR A 66 -12.78 10.66 -3.36
C THR A 66 -11.44 10.14 -2.84
N LEU A 67 -11.05 8.92 -3.25
CA LEU A 67 -9.80 8.31 -2.84
C LEU A 67 -8.59 8.66 -3.71
N ASP A 68 -8.74 9.38 -4.83
CA ASP A 68 -7.65 9.67 -5.79
C ASP A 68 -6.37 10.18 -5.10
N ARG A 69 -6.49 11.18 -4.21
CA ARG A 69 -5.35 11.69 -3.44
C ARG A 69 -4.70 10.61 -2.58
N THR A 70 -5.51 9.82 -1.86
CA THR A 70 -5.02 8.74 -0.98
C THR A 70 -4.33 7.66 -1.80
N THR A 71 -4.91 7.25 -2.91
CA THR A 71 -4.33 6.29 -3.86
C THR A 71 -2.98 6.76 -4.37
N ARG A 72 -2.86 8.03 -4.80
CA ARG A 72 -1.57 8.60 -5.24
C ARG A 72 -0.52 8.61 -4.13
N GLN A 73 -0.91 8.92 -2.90
CA GLN A 73 0.01 8.88 -1.76
C GLN A 73 0.53 7.46 -1.49
N ILE A 74 -0.36 6.46 -1.58
CA ILE A 74 0.01 5.04 -1.43
C ILE A 74 0.98 4.63 -2.54
N THR A 75 0.63 4.89 -3.79
CA THR A 75 1.41 4.42 -4.95
C THR A 75 2.78 5.09 -5.01
N GLU A 76 2.86 6.37 -4.64
CA GLU A 76 4.13 7.07 -4.51
C GLU A 76 4.97 6.50 -3.36
N SER A 77 4.38 6.22 -2.19
CA SER A 77 5.10 5.59 -1.09
C SER A 77 5.70 4.23 -1.48
N ILE A 78 4.94 3.41 -2.21
CA ILE A 78 5.42 2.11 -2.71
C ILE A 78 6.61 2.29 -3.68
N ARG A 79 6.51 3.23 -4.62
CA ARG A 79 7.57 3.52 -5.59
C ARG A 79 8.83 4.05 -4.91
N LEU A 80 8.67 4.91 -3.89
CA LEU A 80 9.79 5.40 -3.08
C LEU A 80 10.46 4.26 -2.31
N ASN A 81 9.68 3.37 -1.69
CA ASN A 81 10.21 2.19 -1.01
C ASN A 81 10.98 1.27 -1.96
N GLU A 82 10.47 1.06 -3.18
CA GLU A 82 11.16 0.28 -4.22
C GLU A 82 12.52 0.89 -4.57
N GLN A 83 12.57 2.21 -4.77
CA GLN A 83 13.83 2.91 -5.06
C GLN A 83 14.80 2.86 -3.90
N LEU A 84 14.32 3.03 -2.66
CA LEU A 84 15.13 2.92 -1.46
C LEU A 84 15.72 1.52 -1.33
N LEU A 85 14.93 0.47 -1.56
CA LEU A 85 15.42 -0.90 -1.52
C LEU A 85 16.50 -1.12 -2.60
N LYS A 86 16.21 -0.80 -3.86
CA LYS A 86 17.15 -0.98 -4.98
C LYS A 86 18.48 -0.25 -4.79
N ARG A 87 18.46 0.94 -4.19
CA ARG A 87 19.67 1.76 -3.98
C ARG A 87 20.49 1.32 -2.77
N ASN A 88 19.84 0.78 -1.74
CA ASN A 88 20.51 0.50 -0.46
C ASN A 88 20.77 -0.98 -0.20
N GLU A 89 20.08 -1.90 -0.89
CA GLU A 89 20.18 -3.34 -0.63
C GLU A 89 21.62 -3.85 -0.67
N SER A 90 22.37 -3.52 -1.73
CA SER A 90 23.76 -3.97 -1.88
C SER A 90 24.68 -3.41 -0.80
N ILE A 91 24.54 -2.12 -0.49
CA ILE A 91 25.34 -1.41 0.53
C ILE A 91 25.05 -1.99 1.92
N LEU A 92 23.78 -2.19 2.25
CA LEU A 92 23.37 -2.78 3.52
C LEU A 92 23.86 -4.22 3.64
N LYS A 93 23.73 -5.01 2.57
CA LYS A 93 24.23 -6.39 2.55
C LYS A 93 25.74 -6.46 2.76
N GLU A 94 26.50 -5.60 2.08
CA GLU A 94 27.95 -5.52 2.25
C GLU A 94 28.32 -5.11 3.68
N TYR A 95 27.66 -4.08 4.21
CA TYR A 95 27.89 -3.62 5.58
C TYR A 95 27.59 -4.71 6.61
N LEU A 96 26.43 -5.36 6.50
CA LEU A 96 26.03 -6.43 7.42
C LEU A 96 27.00 -7.61 7.35
N THR A 97 27.36 -8.05 6.15
CA THR A 97 28.34 -9.14 5.94
C THR A 97 29.70 -8.80 6.58
N LYS A 98 30.17 -7.56 6.41
CA LYS A 98 31.43 -7.08 7.02
C LYS A 98 31.38 -7.08 8.55
N ASN A 99 30.20 -6.93 9.15
CA ASN A 99 30.00 -6.89 10.61
C ASN A 99 29.55 -8.25 11.19
N GLY A 100 29.54 -9.32 10.38
CA GLY A 100 29.22 -10.67 10.84
C GLY A 100 27.72 -10.95 11.01
N PHE A 101 26.87 -10.19 10.32
CA PHE A 101 25.43 -10.46 10.19
C PHE A 101 25.10 -11.12 8.85
#